data_AF-A0A2P4SH92-F1
#
_entry.id   AF-A0A2P4SH92-F1
#
_cell.length_a   1.000
_cell.length_b   1.000
_cell.length_c   1.000
_cell.angle_alpha   90.00
_cell.angle_beta   90.00
_cell.angle_gamma   90.00
#
_symmetry.space_group_name_H-M   'P 1'
#
loop_
_entity.id
_entity.type
_entity.pdbx_description
1 polymer ?
#
loop_
_entity_poly.entity_id
_entity_poly.type
_entity_poly.pdbx_seq_one_letter_code
_entity_poly.pdbx_strand_id
1 'polypeptide(L)'
;HNEAYTWTNPTCCVHNIIVGKLWIEQYGNVEITNHKTGEKCVLSFKPCGLFGKELHKVEGYIQDKSKKKLCALYGKWTECLYSVDPATFEAYKKNDKKNAEEKKSSKQVSNAEEPDEMPLPDSESVYVIPGSILLWKITPRPPNSAQMYNFTSFAMALNELDKEMESVIPKTDCRLRPDIRAMENGEIALEPLLRSVVQPYSWRLRGESWSIKSIRELVTFCFHQPKQKEYFEVTILSHAVKAT
;
A
#
# COMPACT_ATOMS: atom_id res chain seq x y z
N HIS A 1 12.73 -9.73 -21.39
CA HIS A 1 12.60 -10.89 -20.48
C HIS A 1 11.26 -11.66 -20.62
N ASN A 2 10.17 -11.06 -21.10
CA ASN A 2 8.84 -11.72 -21.21
C ASN A 2 8.37 -12.32 -19.87
N GLU A 3 8.53 -11.54 -18.80
CA GLU A 3 8.19 -11.92 -17.43
C GLU A 3 7.03 -11.06 -16.97
N ALA A 4 6.15 -11.66 -16.18
CA ALA A 4 5.02 -10.97 -15.56
C ALA A 4 5.05 -11.26 -14.06
N TYR A 5 4.72 -10.24 -13.27
CA TYR A 5 4.66 -10.34 -11.81
C TYR A 5 3.28 -9.92 -11.33
N THR A 6 2.74 -10.66 -10.36
CA THR A 6 1.48 -10.30 -9.70
C THR A 6 1.66 -10.27 -8.19
N TRP A 7 1.00 -9.31 -7.55
CA TRP A 7 0.95 -9.16 -6.11
C TRP A 7 -0.33 -8.43 -5.70
N THR A 8 -0.62 -8.44 -4.40
CA THR A 8 -1.64 -7.59 -3.79
C THR A 8 -0.94 -6.63 -2.84
N ASN A 9 -1.38 -5.36 -2.81
CA ASN A 9 -0.82 -4.35 -1.92
C ASN A 9 -1.10 -4.68 -0.44
N PRO A 10 -0.24 -4.25 0.50
CA PRO A 10 -0.51 -4.40 1.93
C PRO A 10 -1.74 -3.56 2.33
N THR A 11 -2.33 -3.90 3.48
CA THR A 11 -3.42 -3.12 4.06
C THR A 11 -2.88 -1.78 4.56
N CYS A 12 -3.62 -0.70 4.27
CA CYS A 12 -3.33 0.63 4.78
C CYS A 12 -4.33 0.97 5.89
N CYS A 13 -3.84 1.37 7.06
CA CYS A 13 -4.63 1.82 8.19
C CYS A 13 -4.37 3.30 8.45
N VAL A 14 -5.44 4.05 8.72
CA VAL A 14 -5.35 5.46 9.15
C VAL A 14 -5.81 5.51 10.59
N HIS A 15 -4.91 5.92 11.47
CA HIS A 15 -5.14 6.00 12.90
C HIS A 15 -5.63 7.39 13.30
N ASN A 16 -6.31 7.48 14.45
CA ASN A 16 -6.79 8.74 15.04
C ASN A 16 -7.77 9.53 14.13
N ILE A 17 -8.63 8.84 13.37
CA ILE A 17 -9.57 9.45 12.40
C ILE A 17 -10.54 10.45 13.07
N ILE A 18 -10.90 10.21 14.34
CA ILE A 18 -11.89 11.03 15.06
C ILE A 18 -11.19 12.13 15.87
N VAL A 19 -10.20 11.78 16.68
CA VAL A 19 -9.47 12.70 17.57
C VAL A 19 -7.99 12.29 17.60
N GLY A 20 -7.10 13.28 17.66
CA GLY A 20 -5.66 13.10 17.76
C GLY A 20 -4.93 13.37 16.44
N LYS A 21 -3.60 13.17 16.46
CA LYS A 21 -2.77 13.35 15.26
C LYS A 21 -2.97 12.17 14.31
N LEU A 22 -3.48 12.42 13.10
CA LEU A 22 -3.59 11.43 12.03
C LEU A 22 -2.22 10.85 11.65
N TRP A 23 -2.15 9.54 11.51
CA TRP A 23 -0.98 8.85 10.97
C TRP A 23 -1.38 7.58 10.22
N ILE A 24 -0.47 7.11 9.36
CA ILE A 24 -0.72 6.02 8.44
C ILE A 24 0.22 4.86 8.77
N GLU A 25 -0.35 3.66 8.76
CA GLU A 25 0.37 2.41 8.89
C GLU A 25 0.09 1.52 7.68
N GLN A 26 1.09 0.74 7.26
CA GLN A 26 0.89 -0.36 6.32
C GLN A 26 1.34 -1.66 6.94
N TYR A 27 0.47 -2.68 6.88
CA TYR A 27 0.73 -4.01 7.43
C TYR A 27 0.15 -5.12 6.54
N GLY A 28 0.63 -6.35 6.75
CA GLY A 28 0.17 -7.54 6.05
C GLY A 28 1.26 -8.22 5.24
N ASN A 29 0.90 -9.34 4.61
CA ASN A 29 1.82 -10.14 3.82
C ASN A 29 1.58 -9.89 2.33
N VAL A 30 2.67 -9.65 1.60
CA VAL A 30 2.68 -9.44 0.16
C VAL A 30 3.51 -10.55 -0.46
N GLU A 31 2.91 -11.29 -1.40
CA GLU A 31 3.60 -12.29 -2.21
C GLU A 31 3.63 -11.81 -3.66
N ILE A 32 4.84 -11.61 -4.19
CA ILE A 32 5.08 -11.26 -5.59
C ILE A 32 5.52 -12.53 -6.30
N THR A 33 4.78 -12.98 -7.30
CA THR A 33 5.08 -14.20 -8.06
C THR A 33 5.54 -13.87 -9.47
N ASN A 34 6.70 -14.39 -9.88
CA ASN A 34 7.12 -14.39 -11.29
C ASN A 34 6.45 -15.55 -12.04
N HIS A 35 5.61 -15.25 -13.03
CA HIS A 35 4.84 -16.25 -13.76
C HIS A 35 5.66 -17.06 -14.76
N LYS A 36 6.86 -16.61 -15.12
CA LYS A 36 7.71 -17.30 -16.10
C LYS A 36 8.63 -18.33 -15.44
N THR A 37 9.35 -17.89 -14.41
CA THR A 37 10.45 -18.63 -13.79
C THR A 37 10.04 -19.22 -12.44
N GLY A 38 8.96 -18.73 -11.84
CA GLY A 38 8.35 -19.29 -10.63
C GLY A 38 9.00 -18.86 -9.32
N GLU A 39 9.97 -17.93 -9.34
CA GLU A 39 10.44 -17.31 -8.10
C GLU A 39 9.33 -16.52 -7.44
N LYS A 40 9.41 -16.47 -6.11
CA LYS A 40 8.49 -15.72 -5.27
C LYS A 40 9.27 -14.80 -4.36
N CYS A 41 8.83 -13.55 -4.26
CA CYS A 41 9.26 -12.63 -3.21
C CYS A 41 8.15 -12.54 -2.16
N VAL A 42 8.47 -12.91 -0.93
CA VAL A 42 7.54 -12.87 0.20
C VAL A 42 7.95 -11.74 1.13
N LEU A 43 7.10 -10.75 1.30
CA LEU A 43 7.31 -9.58 2.15
C LEU A 43 6.26 -9.56 3.28
N SER A 44 6.69 -9.23 4.49
CA SER A 44 5.87 -9.09 5.68
C SER A 44 6.03 -7.67 6.19
N PHE A 45 4.97 -6.86 6.01
CA PHE A 45 4.84 -5.52 6.57
C PHE A 45 4.37 -5.68 8.01
N LYS A 46 5.27 -5.39 8.95
CA LYS A 46 5.03 -5.62 10.37
C LYS A 46 4.08 -4.56 10.91
N PRO A 47 3.03 -4.95 11.65
CA PRO A 47 2.26 -3.99 12.42
C PRO A 47 3.14 -3.41 13.54
N CYS A 48 2.87 -2.17 13.93
CA CYS A 48 3.52 -1.36 14.94
C CYS A 48 3.71 -2.14 16.27
N GLY A 49 2.70 -2.94 16.64
CA GLY A 49 2.68 -3.75 17.86
C GLY A 49 2.59 -2.89 19.14
N LEU A 50 2.46 -3.54 20.30
CA LEU A 50 2.22 -2.89 21.61
C LEU A 50 3.30 -1.90 22.08
N PHE A 51 4.48 -1.90 21.46
CA PHE A 51 5.60 -1.03 21.85
C PHE A 51 6.23 -0.28 20.68
N GLY A 52 5.59 -0.27 19.50
CA GLY A 52 6.05 0.50 18.35
C GLY A 52 7.36 0.10 17.68
N LYS A 53 8.07 -0.91 18.21
CA LYS A 53 9.40 -1.33 17.73
C LYS A 53 9.41 -1.81 16.28
N GLU A 54 8.28 -2.33 15.82
CA GLU A 54 8.16 -2.88 14.46
C GLU A 54 7.53 -1.86 13.51
N LEU A 55 7.31 -0.61 13.94
CA LEU A 55 6.68 0.44 13.14
C LEU A 55 7.40 0.60 11.80
N HIS A 56 6.61 0.47 10.72
CA HIS A 56 7.00 0.58 9.32
C HIS A 56 7.98 -0.50 8.83
N LYS A 57 8.32 -1.49 9.65
CA LYS A 57 9.31 -2.50 9.29
C LYS A 57 8.77 -3.42 8.21
N VAL A 58 9.61 -3.72 7.24
CA VAL A 58 9.35 -4.70 6.20
C VAL A 58 10.47 -5.73 6.24
N GLU A 59 10.09 -7.00 6.28
CA GLU A 59 11.03 -8.12 6.23
C GLU A 59 10.53 -9.18 5.27
N GLY A 60 11.43 -9.86 4.59
CA GLY A 60 11.04 -10.84 3.60
C GLY A 60 12.22 -11.62 3.03
N TYR A 61 11.94 -12.33 1.96
CA TYR A 61 12.95 -13.09 1.23
C TYR A 61 12.47 -13.37 -0.20
N ILE A 62 13.42 -13.59 -1.10
CA ILE A 62 13.17 -14.15 -2.43
C ILE A 62 13.50 -15.63 -2.37
N GLN A 63 12.64 -16.47 -2.94
CA GLN A 63 12.86 -17.90 -3.06
C GLN A 63 12.70 -18.37 -4.50
N ASP A 64 13.45 -19.42 -4.87
CA ASP A 64 13.28 -20.09 -6.15
C ASP A 64 12.04 -21.00 -6.17
N LYS A 65 11.79 -21.64 -7.33
CA LYS A 65 10.71 -22.62 -7.51
C LYS A 65 10.82 -23.84 -6.56
N SER A 66 12.03 -24.15 -6.09
CA SER A 66 12.32 -25.21 -5.13
C SER A 66 12.14 -24.76 -3.67
N LYS A 67 11.65 -23.53 -3.44
CA LYS A 67 11.49 -22.89 -2.11
C LYS A 67 12.81 -22.64 -1.39
N LYS A 68 13.94 -22.64 -2.10
CA LYS A 68 15.23 -22.26 -1.53
C LYS A 68 15.29 -20.74 -1.45
N LYS A 69 15.54 -20.20 -0.26
CA LYS A 69 15.77 -18.75 -0.06
C LYS A 69 17.06 -18.35 -0.79
N LEU A 70 16.95 -17.38 -1.69
CA LEU A 70 18.04 -16.82 -2.47
C LEU A 70 18.63 -15.59 -1.77
N CYS A 71 17.77 -14.72 -1.24
CA CYS A 71 18.18 -13.56 -0.45
C CYS A 71 17.13 -13.22 0.60
N ALA A 72 17.58 -12.59 1.68
CA ALA A 72 16.69 -11.93 2.64
C ALA A 72 16.52 -10.45 2.23
N LEU A 73 15.35 -9.91 2.56
CA LEU A 73 14.98 -8.51 2.35
C LEU A 73 14.60 -7.90 3.69
N TYR A 74 15.06 -6.69 3.97
CA TYR A 74 14.69 -6.01 5.20
C TYR A 74 14.79 -4.48 5.06
N GLY A 75 14.02 -3.76 5.86
CA GLY A 75 14.07 -2.31 5.90
C GLY A 75 12.82 -1.71 6.51
N LYS A 76 12.50 -0.48 6.11
CA LYS A 76 11.26 0.21 6.45
C LYS A 76 10.67 0.85 5.21
N TRP A 77 9.38 0.66 4.97
CA TRP A 77 8.71 1.19 3.77
C TRP A 77 8.69 2.73 3.71
N THR A 78 8.98 3.40 4.82
CA THR A 78 9.12 4.86 4.91
C THR A 78 10.55 5.36 4.73
N GLU A 79 11.57 4.49 4.65
CA GLU A 79 12.98 4.87 4.61
C GLU A 79 13.75 4.19 3.47
N CYS A 80 13.83 2.85 3.48
CA CYS A 80 14.70 2.09 2.60
C CYS A 80 14.42 0.59 2.62
N LEU A 81 14.94 -0.12 1.63
CA LEU A 81 14.92 -1.58 1.50
C LEU A 81 16.32 -2.08 1.13
N TYR A 82 16.80 -3.08 1.86
CA TYR A 82 18.08 -3.76 1.66
C TYR A 82 17.87 -5.22 1.33
N SER A 83 18.86 -5.82 0.68
CA SER A 83 19.00 -7.26 0.51
C SER A 83 20.29 -7.75 1.14
N VAL A 84 20.28 -8.96 1.70
CA VAL A 84 21.46 -9.60 2.27
C VAL A 84 21.35 -11.12 2.12
N ASP A 85 22.48 -11.81 2.26
CA ASP A 85 22.51 -13.28 2.30
C ASP A 85 21.57 -13.82 3.41
N PRO A 86 20.76 -14.88 3.12
CA PRO A 86 19.81 -15.41 4.10
C PRO A 86 20.46 -15.88 5.40
N ALA A 87 21.64 -16.52 5.36
CA ALA A 87 22.29 -17.02 6.57
C ALA A 87 22.79 -15.86 7.45
N THR A 88 23.30 -14.79 6.83
CA THR A 88 23.71 -13.56 7.51
C THR A 88 22.53 -12.89 8.20
N PHE A 89 21.37 -12.81 7.55
CA PHE A 89 20.15 -12.25 8.14
C PHE A 89 19.64 -13.06 9.35
N GLU A 90 19.63 -14.39 9.23
CA GLU A 90 19.19 -15.26 10.33
C GLU A 90 20.13 -15.19 11.54
N ALA A 91 21.45 -15.06 11.32
CA ALA A 91 22.43 -14.84 12.38
C ALA A 91 22.18 -13.51 13.12
N TYR A 92 21.94 -12.42 12.37
CA TYR A 92 21.57 -11.13 12.94
C TYR A 92 20.30 -11.22 13.79
N LYS A 93 19.24 -11.85 13.27
CA LYS A 93 17.98 -12.01 14.01
C LYS A 93 18.10 -12.82 15.30
N LYS A 94 18.95 -13.85 15.34
CA LYS A 94 19.19 -14.62 16.56
C LYS A 94 19.87 -13.78 17.64
N ASN A 95 20.87 -12.99 17.26
CA ASN A 95 21.56 -12.09 18.18
C ASN A 95 20.63 -11.00 18.71
N ASP A 96 19.78 -10.43 17.84
CA ASP A 96 18.83 -9.39 18.23
C ASP A 96 17.80 -9.91 19.24
N LYS A 97 17.26 -11.12 19.03
CA LYS A 97 16.36 -11.78 19.99
C LYS A 97 17.02 -12.03 21.34
N LYS A 98 18.26 -12.54 21.34
CA LYS A 98 19.02 -12.78 22.58
C LYS A 98 19.22 -11.48 23.38
N ASN A 99 19.61 -10.40 22.70
CA ASN A 99 19.77 -9.09 23.31
C ASN A 99 18.45 -8.53 23.86
N ALA A 100 17.32 -8.80 23.19
CA ALA A 100 15.99 -8.37 23.64
C ALA A 100 15.50 -9.12 24.88
N GLU A 101 15.83 -10.41 25.01
CA GLU A 101 15.50 -11.24 26.18
C GLU A 101 16.33 -10.84 27.41
N GLU A 102 17.63 -10.57 27.24
CA GLU A 102 18.49 -10.07 28.31
C GLU A 102 18.04 -8.68 28.83
N LYS A 103 17.46 -7.84 27.96
CA LYS A 103 16.86 -6.55 28.37
C LYS A 103 15.49 -6.69 29.05
N LYS A 104 14.78 -7.81 28.89
CA LYS A 104 13.49 -8.06 29.56
C LYS A 104 13.63 -8.54 31.00
N SER A 105 14.77 -9.12 31.39
CA SER A 105 15.03 -9.55 32.77
C SER A 105 15.19 -8.39 33.77
N SER A 106 15.28 -7.15 33.28
CA SER A 106 15.53 -5.93 34.07
C SER A 106 14.37 -4.92 34.09
N LYS A 107 13.20 -5.23 33.50
CA LYS A 107 12.00 -4.38 33.58
C LYS A 107 10.79 -5.16 34.10
N GLN A 108 10.50 -4.94 35.39
CA GLN A 108 9.26 -5.35 36.05
C GLN A 108 8.06 -4.68 35.37
N VAL A 109 7.02 -5.47 35.14
CA VAL A 109 5.80 -5.15 34.37
C VAL A 109 4.93 -4.15 35.14
N SER A 110 4.56 -3.04 34.51
CA SER A 110 3.38 -2.25 34.88
C SER A 110 2.31 -2.45 33.81
N ASN A 111 1.13 -2.92 34.22
CA ASN A 111 -0.09 -2.92 33.41
C ASN A 111 -0.34 -1.53 32.84
N ALA A 112 -0.59 -1.43 31.54
CA ALA A 112 -1.05 -0.20 30.90
C ALA A 112 -2.45 -0.44 30.34
N GLU A 113 -3.40 0.35 30.83
CA GLU A 113 -4.70 0.57 30.19
C GLU A 113 -4.45 1.18 28.80
N GLU A 114 -5.19 0.73 27.79
CA GLU A 114 -5.13 1.25 26.42
C GLU A 114 -5.56 2.73 26.42
N PRO A 115 -4.70 3.68 26.01
CA PRO A 115 -5.08 5.08 25.91
C PRO A 115 -6.01 5.32 24.70
N ASP A 116 -6.98 6.24 24.85
CA ASP A 116 -7.92 6.66 23.78
C ASP A 116 -7.22 7.29 22.55
N GLU A 117 -5.93 7.65 22.66
CA GLU A 117 -5.10 8.17 21.57
C GLU A 117 -3.89 7.27 21.33
N MET A 118 -3.65 6.86 20.08
CA MET A 118 -2.44 6.13 19.70
C MET A 118 -1.35 7.11 19.20
N PRO A 119 -0.37 7.49 20.04
CA PRO A 119 0.73 8.33 19.61
C PRO A 119 1.62 7.58 18.61
N LEU A 120 2.21 8.31 17.67
CA LEU A 120 3.28 7.79 16.80
C LEU A 120 4.46 7.36 17.68
N PRO A 121 4.88 6.08 17.67
CA PRO A 121 6.06 5.66 18.42
C PRO A 121 7.35 6.16 17.76
N ASP A 122 8.36 6.43 18.59
CA ASP A 122 9.71 6.74 18.13
C ASP A 122 10.27 5.54 17.36
N SER A 123 10.60 5.75 16.08
CA SER A 123 11.06 4.69 15.19
C SER A 123 12.54 4.89 14.88
N GLU A 124 13.42 4.11 15.50
CA GLU A 124 14.87 4.14 15.24
C GLU A 124 15.19 3.74 13.79
N SER A 125 16.06 4.47 13.09
CA SER A 125 16.45 4.18 11.71
C SER A 125 16.94 2.74 11.52
N VAL A 126 16.76 2.17 10.34
CA VAL A 126 17.17 0.79 10.02
C VAL A 126 18.68 0.59 10.26
N TYR A 127 19.04 -0.35 11.15
CA TYR A 127 20.43 -0.81 11.27
C TYR A 127 20.84 -1.59 10.02
N VAL A 128 21.94 -1.19 9.38
CA VAL A 128 22.43 -1.85 8.17
C VAL A 128 23.32 -3.03 8.54
N ILE A 129 22.88 -4.24 8.19
CA ILE A 129 23.63 -5.47 8.40
C ILE A 129 24.86 -5.45 7.47
N PRO A 130 26.09 -5.70 7.97
CA PRO A 130 27.27 -5.77 7.11
C PRO A 130 27.10 -6.76 5.95
N GLY A 131 27.53 -6.36 4.75
CA GLY A 131 27.34 -7.15 3.53
C GLY A 131 25.98 -6.97 2.85
N SER A 132 25.13 -6.06 3.35
CA SER A 132 23.86 -5.74 2.71
C SER A 132 24.02 -4.86 1.48
N ILE A 133 23.13 -5.05 0.52
CA ILE A 133 23.02 -4.29 -0.73
C ILE A 133 21.78 -3.41 -0.63
N LEU A 134 21.95 -2.11 -0.88
CA LEU A 134 20.84 -1.16 -0.95
C LEU A 134 20.02 -1.40 -2.22
N LEU A 135 18.73 -1.71 -2.08
CA LEU A 135 17.80 -1.89 -3.21
C LEU A 135 17.01 -0.62 -3.52
N TRP A 136 16.52 0.04 -2.46
CA TRP A 136 15.68 1.22 -2.58
C TRP A 136 15.88 2.14 -1.38
N LYS A 137 15.79 3.45 -1.60
CA LYS A 137 15.79 4.48 -0.56
C LYS A 137 14.76 5.56 -0.94
N ILE A 138 14.00 6.01 0.04
CA ILE A 138 13.03 7.09 -0.15
C ILE A 138 13.75 8.37 -0.59
N THR A 139 13.15 9.08 -1.55
CA THR A 139 13.61 10.43 -1.90
C THR A 139 13.21 11.41 -0.81
N PRO A 140 14.13 12.25 -0.30
CA PRO A 140 13.79 13.27 0.68
C PRO A 140 12.66 14.17 0.18
N ARG A 141 11.73 14.52 1.08
CA ARG A 141 10.66 15.47 0.75
C ARG A 141 11.25 16.87 0.54
N PRO A 142 10.67 17.68 -0.35
CA PRO A 142 11.11 19.05 -0.54
C PRO A 142 10.86 19.88 0.74
N PRO A 143 11.62 20.97 0.97
CA PRO A 143 11.53 21.76 2.20
C PRO A 143 10.13 22.33 2.49
N ASN A 144 9.37 22.66 1.45
CA ASN A 144 8.01 23.18 1.55
C ASN A 144 6.92 22.09 1.68
N SER A 145 7.29 20.80 1.73
CA SER A 145 6.33 19.69 1.77
C SER A 145 5.33 19.80 2.92
N ALA A 146 5.78 20.21 4.11
CA ALA A 146 4.90 20.35 5.28
C ALA A 146 3.79 21.41 5.09
N GLN A 147 4.04 22.43 4.25
CA GLN A 147 3.06 23.46 3.89
C GLN A 147 2.16 23.03 2.73
N MET A 148 2.59 22.04 1.95
CA MET A 148 1.93 21.54 0.75
C MET A 148 1.45 20.09 0.96
N TYR A 149 0.61 19.89 1.97
CA TYR A 149 -0.07 18.61 2.26
C TYR A 149 0.87 17.40 2.44
N ASN A 150 2.12 17.61 2.83
CA ASN A 150 3.16 16.58 2.94
C ASN A 150 3.47 15.85 1.63
N PHE A 151 3.24 16.49 0.48
CA PHE A 151 3.50 15.91 -0.83
C PHE A 151 4.99 15.68 -1.09
N THR A 152 5.28 14.61 -1.83
CA THR A 152 6.58 14.39 -2.49
C THR A 152 6.69 15.31 -3.71
N SER A 153 7.91 15.55 -4.19
CA SER A 153 8.11 16.29 -5.44
C SER A 153 7.39 15.65 -6.63
N PHE A 154 7.30 14.31 -6.65
CA PHE A 154 6.52 13.59 -7.65
C PHE A 154 5.02 13.90 -7.56
N ALA A 155 4.45 13.89 -6.36
CA ALA A 155 3.03 14.17 -6.16
C ALA A 155 2.66 15.62 -6.52
N MET A 156 3.54 16.58 -6.23
CA MET A 156 3.36 17.99 -6.62
C MET A 156 3.23 18.16 -8.14
N ALA A 157 3.94 17.35 -8.93
CA ALA A 157 3.90 17.42 -10.39
C ALA A 157 2.70 16.70 -11.02
N LEU A 158 1.97 15.86 -10.28
CA LEU A 158 0.90 15.03 -10.88
C LEU A 158 -0.23 15.86 -11.48
N ASN A 159 -0.60 16.98 -10.85
CA ASN A 159 -1.73 17.81 -11.25
C ASN A 159 -1.32 19.12 -11.95
N GLU A 160 -0.05 19.24 -12.35
CA GLU A 160 0.40 20.32 -13.22
C GLU A 160 -0.30 20.22 -14.59
N LEU A 161 -0.73 21.36 -15.13
CA LEU A 161 -1.48 21.45 -16.38
C LEU A 161 -0.89 22.55 -17.25
N ASP A 162 -0.25 22.15 -18.34
CA ASP A 162 0.27 23.06 -19.35
C ASP A 162 -0.77 23.37 -20.42
N LYS A 163 -0.67 24.56 -21.04
CA LYS A 163 -1.58 24.99 -22.12
C LYS A 163 -1.54 24.05 -23.33
N GLU A 164 -0.39 23.46 -23.63
CA GLU A 164 -0.26 22.50 -24.73
C GLU A 164 -0.98 21.17 -24.39
N MET A 165 -0.91 20.73 -23.13
CA MET A 165 -1.57 19.51 -22.66
C MET A 165 -3.09 19.63 -22.75
N GLU A 166 -3.67 20.81 -22.47
CA GLU A 166 -5.11 21.04 -22.51
C GLU A 166 -5.74 20.69 -23.86
N SER A 167 -4.97 20.84 -24.95
CA SER A 167 -5.43 20.49 -26.31
C SER A 167 -5.42 18.99 -26.62
N VAL A 168 -4.71 18.18 -25.83
CA VAL A 168 -4.46 16.75 -26.09
C VAL A 168 -5.17 15.84 -25.09
N ILE A 169 -5.27 16.24 -23.82
CA ILE A 169 -5.87 15.40 -22.78
C ILE A 169 -7.37 15.22 -22.98
N PRO A 170 -7.94 14.05 -22.59
CA PRO A 170 -9.37 13.86 -22.63
C PRO A 170 -10.06 14.80 -21.63
N LYS A 171 -11.29 15.21 -21.93
CA LYS A 171 -12.12 16.04 -21.02
C LYS A 171 -12.37 15.39 -19.66
N THR A 172 -12.15 14.08 -19.55
CA THR A 172 -12.29 13.29 -18.31
C THR A 172 -11.00 13.21 -17.49
N ASP A 173 -9.89 13.80 -17.95
CA ASP A 173 -8.64 13.87 -17.18
C ASP A 173 -8.86 14.65 -15.88
N CYS A 174 -8.31 14.16 -14.77
CA CYS A 174 -8.54 14.76 -13.46
C CYS A 174 -7.94 16.16 -13.31
N ARG A 175 -6.95 16.54 -14.13
CA ARG A 175 -6.36 17.90 -14.13
C ARG A 175 -7.36 19.00 -14.48
N LEU A 176 -8.41 18.63 -15.21
CA LEU A 176 -9.49 19.53 -15.62
C LEU A 176 -10.62 19.61 -14.58
N ARG A 177 -10.51 18.90 -13.45
CA ARG A 177 -11.52 18.99 -12.38
C ARG A 177 -11.45 20.36 -11.70
N PRO A 178 -12.51 21.17 -11.80
CA PRO A 178 -12.47 22.56 -11.35
C PRO A 178 -12.45 22.67 -9.82
N ASP A 179 -13.02 21.70 -9.10
CA ASP A 179 -12.98 21.65 -7.63
C ASP A 179 -11.57 21.40 -7.08
N ILE A 180 -10.81 20.48 -7.70
CA ILE A 180 -9.41 20.23 -7.33
C ILE A 180 -8.55 21.46 -7.63
N ARG A 181 -8.74 22.11 -8.79
CA ARG A 181 -7.94 23.30 -9.16
C ARG A 181 -8.20 24.48 -8.23
N ALA A 182 -9.46 24.72 -7.85
CA ALA A 182 -9.81 25.77 -6.90
C ALA A 182 -9.11 25.53 -5.54
N MET A 183 -9.08 24.29 -5.05
CA MET A 183 -8.36 23.94 -3.83
C MET A 183 -6.85 24.23 -3.93
N GLU A 184 -6.21 23.84 -5.03
CA GLU A 184 -4.77 24.05 -5.25
C GLU A 184 -4.39 25.53 -5.35
N ASN A 185 -5.24 26.35 -5.95
CA ASN A 185 -5.04 27.81 -6.04
C ASN A 185 -5.33 28.54 -4.72
N GLY A 186 -5.78 27.83 -3.67
CA GLY A 186 -6.18 28.42 -2.40
C GLY A 186 -7.56 29.10 -2.42
N GLU A 187 -8.37 28.85 -3.44
CA GLU A 187 -9.74 29.36 -3.61
C GLU A 187 -10.73 28.52 -2.78
N ILE A 188 -10.50 28.44 -1.47
CA ILE A 188 -11.21 27.54 -0.53
C ILE A 188 -12.73 27.78 -0.52
N ALA A 189 -13.17 29.03 -0.76
CA ALA A 189 -14.60 29.36 -0.78
C ALA A 189 -15.33 28.82 -2.03
N LEU A 190 -14.60 28.62 -3.14
CA LEU A 190 -15.18 28.18 -4.42
C LEU A 190 -15.22 26.65 -4.53
N GLU A 191 -14.30 25.95 -3.88
CA GLU A 191 -14.20 24.48 -3.92
C GLU A 191 -15.51 23.77 -3.54
N PRO A 192 -16.21 24.10 -2.43
CA PRO A 192 -17.42 23.38 -2.04
C PRO A 192 -18.54 23.55 -3.08
N LEU A 193 -18.62 24.72 -3.71
CA LEU A 193 -19.59 25.01 -4.76
C LEU A 193 -19.30 24.14 -5.99
N LEU A 194 -18.05 24.11 -6.46
CA LEU A 194 -17.65 23.29 -7.62
C LEU A 194 -17.83 21.79 -7.34
N ARG A 195 -17.44 21.33 -6.15
CA ARG A 195 -17.65 19.95 -5.69
C ARG A 195 -19.13 19.59 -5.67
N SER A 196 -20.00 20.51 -5.24
CA SER A 196 -21.46 20.34 -5.24
C SER A 196 -22.09 20.29 -6.63
N VAL A 197 -21.38 20.73 -7.68
CA VAL A 197 -21.82 20.56 -9.08
C VAL A 197 -21.39 19.19 -9.62
N VAL A 198 -20.14 18.78 -9.35
CA VAL A 198 -19.56 17.53 -9.86
C VAL A 198 -20.20 16.29 -9.22
N GLN A 199 -20.37 16.28 -7.90
CA GLN A 199 -20.86 15.10 -7.16
C GLN A 199 -22.29 14.71 -7.56
N PRO A 200 -23.29 15.60 -7.54
CA PRO A 200 -24.66 15.25 -7.92
C PRO A 200 -24.81 14.90 -9.39
N TYR A 201 -23.98 15.45 -10.29
CA TYR A 201 -23.96 15.02 -11.69
C TYR A 201 -23.57 13.54 -11.81
N SER A 202 -22.53 13.12 -11.07
CA SER A 202 -22.13 11.71 -10.98
C SER A 202 -23.23 10.82 -10.37
N TRP A 203 -23.91 11.28 -9.32
CA TRP A 203 -25.03 10.56 -8.71
C TRP A 203 -26.27 10.49 -9.60
N ARG A 204 -26.60 11.56 -10.32
CA ARG A 204 -27.72 11.62 -11.26
C ARG A 204 -27.53 10.66 -12.41
N LEU A 205 -26.33 10.61 -13.00
CA LEU A 205 -26.00 9.63 -14.04
C LEU A 205 -26.13 8.18 -13.52
N ARG A 206 -25.70 7.93 -12.28
CA ARG A 206 -25.90 6.62 -11.63
C ARG A 206 -27.37 6.32 -11.39
N GLY A 207 -28.17 7.28 -10.92
CA GLY A 207 -29.59 7.12 -10.58
C GLY A 207 -30.52 7.00 -11.80
N GLU A 208 -30.29 7.76 -12.87
CA GLU A 208 -31.03 7.67 -14.13
C GLU A 208 -30.82 6.31 -14.82
N SER A 209 -29.67 5.65 -14.59
CA SER A 209 -29.38 4.30 -15.08
C SER A 209 -30.27 3.21 -14.44
N TRP A 210 -30.97 3.47 -13.33
CA TRP A 210 -31.89 2.50 -12.69
C TRP A 210 -33.35 2.66 -13.16
N SER A 211 -33.67 3.72 -13.93
CA SER A 211 -34.97 3.81 -14.59
C SER A 211 -34.98 2.89 -15.81
N ILE A 212 -35.88 1.90 -15.80
CA ILE A 212 -36.02 0.76 -16.74
C ILE A 212 -36.23 1.15 -18.24
N LYS A 213 -35.98 2.39 -18.65
CA LYS A 213 -36.11 2.81 -20.07
C LYS A 213 -34.84 3.21 -20.80
N SER A 214 -33.66 3.06 -20.20
CA SER A 214 -32.41 3.04 -20.97
C SER A 214 -31.29 2.43 -20.12
N ILE A 215 -31.12 1.11 -20.16
CA ILE A 215 -29.93 0.44 -19.65
C ILE A 215 -28.76 0.85 -20.56
N ARG A 216 -28.13 1.98 -20.25
CA ARG A 216 -26.76 2.26 -20.65
C ARG A 216 -25.91 1.81 -19.48
N GLU A 217 -25.35 0.60 -19.57
CA GLU A 217 -24.32 0.18 -18.64
C GLU A 217 -23.27 1.29 -18.54
N LEU A 218 -22.75 1.55 -17.34
CA LEU A 218 -21.57 2.41 -17.18
C LEU A 218 -20.38 1.71 -17.86
N VAL A 219 -20.21 1.97 -19.15
CA VAL A 219 -19.12 1.41 -19.93
C VAL A 219 -17.84 2.09 -19.51
N THR A 220 -16.89 1.32 -18.99
CA THR A 220 -15.53 1.82 -18.76
C THR A 220 -14.86 1.99 -20.12
N PHE A 221 -14.51 3.23 -20.49
CA PHE A 221 -14.08 3.54 -21.86
C PHE A 221 -12.73 2.89 -22.23
N CYS A 222 -11.78 2.89 -21.29
CA CYS A 222 -10.42 2.41 -21.53
C CYS A 222 -10.14 0.99 -20.99
N PHE A 223 -11.09 0.36 -20.29
CA PHE A 223 -10.89 -0.93 -19.64
C PHE A 223 -12.09 -1.84 -19.83
N HIS A 224 -11.83 -3.14 -19.98
CA HIS A 224 -12.84 -4.18 -20.05
C HIS A 224 -12.53 -5.25 -19.01
N GLN A 225 -13.57 -5.80 -18.37
CA GLN A 225 -13.41 -6.96 -17.51
C GLN A 225 -13.15 -8.20 -18.38
N PRO A 226 -11.98 -8.87 -18.26
CA PRO A 226 -11.75 -10.08 -19.01
C PRO A 226 -12.81 -11.12 -18.65
N LYS A 227 -13.43 -11.75 -19.67
CA LYS A 227 -14.39 -12.84 -19.46
C LYS A 227 -13.71 -13.92 -18.61
N GLN A 228 -14.25 -14.23 -17.43
CA GLN A 228 -13.81 -15.41 -16.69
C GLN A 228 -14.05 -16.62 -17.59
N LYS A 229 -12.98 -17.36 -17.93
CA LYS A 229 -13.14 -18.70 -18.48
C LYS A 229 -13.82 -19.52 -17.39
N GLU A 230 -15.07 -19.87 -17.58
CA GLU A 230 -15.78 -20.87 -16.79
C GLU A 230 -15.02 -22.20 -16.87
N TYR A 231 -14.12 -22.43 -15.92
CA TYR A 231 -13.66 -23.78 -15.59
C TYR A 231 -14.76 -24.40 -14.70
N PHE A 232 -15.87 -24.82 -15.31
CA PHE A 232 -16.75 -25.81 -14.70
C PHE A 232 -16.03 -27.16 -14.77
N GLU A 233 -15.12 -27.40 -13.82
CA GLU A 233 -14.65 -28.76 -13.56
C GLU A 233 -15.74 -29.49 -12.78
N VAL A 234 -16.29 -30.53 -13.42
CA VAL A 234 -17.29 -31.45 -12.88
C VAL A 234 -16.75 -32.08 -11.59
N THR A 235 -17.14 -31.54 -10.45
CA THR A 235 -17.01 -32.21 -9.13
C THR A 235 -18.40 -32.45 -8.56
N ILE A 236 -19.19 -33.28 -9.25
CA ILE A 236 -20.37 -33.95 -8.67
C ILE A 236 -20.36 -35.41 -9.13
N LEU A 237 -19.36 -36.17 -8.73
CA LEU A 237 -19.38 -37.64 -8.76
C LEU A 237 -18.46 -38.18 -7.66
N SER A 238 -18.82 -37.99 -6.38
CA SER A 238 -18.23 -38.80 -5.30
C SER A 238 -19.11 -39.04 -4.07
N HIS A 239 -20.40 -38.64 -4.08
CA HIS A 239 -21.29 -38.82 -2.91
C HIS A 239 -22.63 -39.52 -3.20
N ALA A 240 -22.78 -40.20 -4.33
CA ALA A 240 -24.00 -40.94 -4.67
C ALA A 240 -23.78 -42.45 -4.97
N VAL A 241 -22.77 -43.07 -4.35
CA VAL A 241 -22.64 -44.54 -4.31
C VAL A 241 -22.25 -44.95 -2.89
N LYS A 242 -23.21 -44.89 -1.97
CA LYS A 242 -23.25 -45.60 -0.68
C LYS A 242 -24.67 -45.51 -0.10
N ALA A 243 -25.62 -46.05 -0.87
CA ALA A 243 -26.96 -46.39 -0.42
C ALA A 243 -27.52 -47.45 -1.39
N THR A 244 -27.02 -48.66 -1.25
CA THR A 244 -27.63 -49.92 -1.70
C THR A 244 -27.49 -50.89 -0.55
#